data_AF-A0AB73LM81-F1
#
_entry.id   AF-A0AB73LM81-F1
#
_cell.length_a   1.000
_cell.length_b   1.000
_cell.length_c   1.000
_cell.angle_alpha   90.00
_cell.angle_beta   90.00
_cell.angle_gamma   90.00
#
_symmetry.space_group_name_H-M   'P 1'
#
loop_
_entity.id
_entity.type
_entity.pdbx_description
1 polymer ?
#
loop_
_entity_poly.entity_id
_entity_poly.type
_entity_poly.pdbx_seq_one_letter_code
_entity_poly.pdbx_strand_id
1 'polypeptide(L)'
;MSLEEGTNYIFVLANPDSVVRLKSKVDPFYDFKPEEIEELPFLFASPALLPRFLYFLEWNRISFSHKPIDFMAYLSFEKGKIFSKGERFPEPSFEIVNDTKYPILQNPYLPIGSVPFRITRESNLTFIGTVKTGNFDLYRQRRNKMISTRYLSLKDVVNPELSEFEVEKKIESLYFNPKQKSYLFRLIKILFAGTPSEEQTIVSNLFSHEPEFASFLKDQMFRIEILPLIHGPFLNRILNTMDERIIGFSYPKLSPPVKTMIEKNISKNKLKSVLSSPIKKPEPGESLEETIEREIFKNFSRKIYYENGIFQTYQENSGDLKIDPSQKIKVEFQSIPQTSKFNFQVSGVRAINLYAVTDQRIFFQILGWVEIVRMDTLISKRERDEQFFLKIPPGRILEVPFFSEFRILCGAGIDVQGKTFEFCLLGFDY
;
A
#
# COMPACT_ATOMS: atom_id res chain seq x y z
N MET A 1 -2.09 -19.23 2.84
CA MET A 1 -2.32 -18.67 1.49
C MET A 1 -2.17 -17.16 1.65
N SER A 2 -1.09 -16.58 1.16
CA SER A 2 -0.62 -15.24 1.58
C SER A 2 -1.01 -14.12 0.62
N LEU A 3 -1.65 -14.48 -0.49
CA LEU A 3 -2.10 -13.58 -1.54
C LEU A 3 -3.48 -14.01 -2.00
N GLU A 4 -4.40 -13.07 -2.08
CA GLU A 4 -5.79 -13.27 -2.51
C GLU A 4 -6.09 -12.30 -3.66
N GLU A 5 -6.68 -12.81 -4.74
CA GLU A 5 -7.04 -12.00 -5.91
C GLU A 5 -8.44 -11.42 -5.71
N GLY A 6 -8.52 -10.09 -5.72
CA GLY A 6 -9.77 -9.34 -5.80
C GLY A 6 -10.12 -8.90 -7.21
N THR A 7 -11.27 -8.24 -7.32
CA THR A 7 -11.79 -7.64 -8.54
C THR A 7 -10.90 -6.49 -8.98
N ASN A 8 -10.63 -5.50 -8.15
CA ASN A 8 -9.85 -4.30 -8.50
C ASN A 8 -8.48 -4.26 -7.82
N TYR A 9 -8.30 -5.01 -6.75
CA TYR A 9 -7.09 -5.07 -5.95
C TYR A 9 -6.56 -6.50 -5.85
N ILE A 10 -5.26 -6.62 -5.59
CA ILE A 10 -4.64 -7.85 -5.08
C ILE A 10 -4.31 -7.62 -3.61
N PHE A 11 -4.76 -8.56 -2.78
CA PHE A 11 -4.60 -8.52 -1.34
C PHE A 11 -3.36 -9.30 -0.93
N VAL A 12 -2.41 -8.61 -0.32
CA VAL A 12 -1.25 -9.25 0.31
C VAL A 12 -1.58 -9.41 1.78
N LEU A 13 -1.72 -10.66 2.25
CA LEU A 13 -2.10 -11.02 3.62
C LEU A 13 -0.87 -11.35 4.49
N ALA A 14 0.29 -10.78 4.14
CA ALA A 14 1.57 -11.04 4.79
C ALA A 14 1.63 -10.48 6.22
N ASN A 15 2.52 -11.04 7.03
CA ASN A 15 2.84 -10.55 8.38
C ASN A 15 4.36 -10.72 8.65
N PRO A 16 4.89 -10.21 9.78
CA PRO A 16 6.34 -10.25 10.04
C PRO A 16 6.93 -11.65 10.03
N ASP A 17 6.12 -12.67 10.37
CA ASP A 17 6.50 -14.08 10.43
C ASP A 17 6.27 -14.83 9.11
N SER A 18 5.57 -14.22 8.15
CA SER A 18 5.28 -14.79 6.84
C SER A 18 5.43 -13.74 5.73
N VAL A 19 6.60 -13.74 5.10
CA VAL A 19 6.96 -12.76 4.06
C VAL A 19 6.41 -13.21 2.71
N VAL A 20 5.81 -12.29 1.96
CA VAL A 20 5.39 -12.50 0.57
C VAL A 20 6.41 -11.86 -0.37
N ARG A 21 6.99 -12.68 -1.25
CA ARG A 21 7.88 -12.20 -2.32
C ARG A 21 7.11 -12.09 -3.62
N LEU A 22 7.02 -10.89 -4.17
CA LEU A 22 6.28 -10.60 -5.38
C LEU A 22 7.14 -9.76 -6.33
N LYS A 23 7.08 -10.04 -7.64
CA LYS A 23 7.69 -9.15 -8.63
C LYS A 23 6.61 -8.23 -9.17
N SER A 24 6.94 -6.96 -9.31
CA SER A 24 6.02 -5.94 -9.79
C SER A 24 6.69 -5.08 -10.85
N LYS A 25 5.86 -4.55 -11.73
CA LYS A 25 6.24 -3.51 -12.70
C LYS A 25 5.12 -2.47 -12.73
N VAL A 26 5.49 -1.20 -12.66
CA VAL A 26 4.56 -0.10 -12.93
C VAL A 26 4.13 -0.20 -14.40
N ASP A 27 2.82 -0.42 -14.60
CA ASP A 27 2.24 -0.69 -15.91
C ASP A 27 0.75 -0.29 -15.87
N PRO A 28 0.45 1.02 -15.79
CA PRO A 28 -0.91 1.49 -15.57
C PRO A 28 -1.81 1.23 -16.78
N PHE A 29 -3.05 0.80 -16.53
CA PHE A 29 -4.07 0.63 -17.58
C PHE A 29 -4.54 1.98 -18.15
N TYR A 30 -4.59 3.02 -17.32
CA TYR A 30 -4.96 4.37 -17.71
C TYR A 30 -3.72 5.23 -17.97
N ASP A 31 -3.89 6.41 -18.55
CA ASP A 31 -2.83 7.36 -18.95
C ASP A 31 -2.16 8.07 -17.75
N PHE A 32 -1.99 7.38 -16.61
CA PHE A 32 -1.26 7.88 -15.46
C PHE A 32 0.24 7.94 -15.78
N LYS A 33 0.91 9.00 -15.30
CA LYS A 33 2.36 9.09 -15.47
C LYS A 33 3.06 8.03 -14.62
N PRO A 34 3.89 7.14 -15.21
CA PRO A 34 4.58 6.11 -14.45
C PRO A 34 5.43 6.65 -13.29
N GLU A 35 5.95 7.86 -13.42
CA GLU A 35 6.78 8.53 -12.42
C GLU A 35 5.99 8.95 -11.16
N GLU A 36 4.67 9.09 -11.28
CA GLU A 36 3.76 9.43 -10.18
C GLU A 36 3.23 8.18 -9.44
N ILE A 37 3.60 6.98 -9.91
CA ILE A 37 3.19 5.70 -9.32
C ILE A 37 4.32 5.16 -8.45
N GLU A 38 4.00 4.83 -7.19
CA GLU A 38 4.97 4.23 -6.27
C GLU A 38 5.44 2.88 -6.83
N GLU A 39 6.74 2.70 -7.05
CA GLU A 39 7.31 1.37 -7.33
C GLU A 39 7.03 0.43 -6.15
N LEU A 40 6.60 -0.82 -6.33
CA LEU A 40 6.33 -1.69 -5.17
C LEU A 40 7.62 -2.41 -4.70
N PRO A 41 7.79 -2.64 -3.38
CA PRO A 41 8.87 -3.49 -2.89
C PRO A 41 8.64 -4.95 -3.27
N PHE A 42 9.71 -5.75 -3.30
CA PHE A 42 9.59 -7.17 -3.63
C PHE A 42 9.18 -8.00 -2.41
N LEU A 43 9.41 -7.51 -1.19
CA LEU A 43 9.12 -8.22 0.06
C LEU A 43 8.05 -7.47 0.85
N PHE A 44 6.95 -8.16 1.11
CA PHE A 44 5.88 -7.69 1.97
C PHE A 44 5.89 -8.50 3.27
N ALA A 45 6.06 -7.81 4.39
CA ALA A 45 5.99 -8.36 5.75
C ALA A 45 4.79 -7.76 6.52
N SER A 46 3.83 -7.18 5.81
CA SER A 46 2.63 -6.55 6.35
C SER A 46 1.53 -6.57 5.31
N PRO A 47 0.26 -6.43 5.73
CA PRO A 47 -0.84 -6.35 4.81
C PRO A 47 -0.64 -5.21 3.79
N ALA A 48 -0.98 -5.47 2.53
CA ALA A 48 -0.92 -4.48 1.47
C ALA A 48 -2.05 -4.67 0.46
N LEU A 49 -2.43 -3.55 -0.15
CA LEU A 49 -3.49 -3.45 -1.16
C LEU A 49 -2.85 -2.96 -2.44
N LEU A 50 -2.81 -3.81 -3.46
CA LEU A 50 -2.15 -3.52 -4.74
C LEU A 50 -3.22 -3.28 -5.81
N PRO A 51 -3.44 -2.03 -6.27
CA PRO A 51 -4.42 -1.76 -7.32
C PRO A 51 -4.01 -2.37 -8.64
N ARG A 52 -4.86 -3.24 -9.19
CA ARG A 52 -4.56 -3.96 -10.44
C ARG A 52 -4.46 -3.04 -11.64
N PHE A 53 -5.12 -1.90 -11.61
CA PHE A 53 -5.07 -0.93 -12.72
C PHE A 53 -3.76 -0.14 -12.80
N LEU A 54 -2.81 -0.33 -11.88
CA LEU A 54 -1.51 0.37 -11.86
C LEU A 54 -0.30 -0.52 -12.16
N TYR A 55 -0.44 -1.84 -11.97
CA TYR A 55 0.71 -2.73 -11.91
C TYR A 55 0.48 -4.02 -12.67
N PHE A 56 1.54 -4.49 -13.32
CA PHE A 56 1.73 -5.89 -13.67
C PHE A 56 2.44 -6.60 -12.51
N LEU A 57 1.92 -7.75 -12.08
CA LEU A 57 2.45 -8.50 -10.94
C LEU A 57 2.74 -9.96 -11.31
N GLU A 58 3.83 -10.53 -10.80
CA GLU A 58 4.13 -11.96 -10.88
C GLU A 58 4.33 -12.53 -9.47
N TRP A 59 3.59 -13.59 -9.17
CA TRP A 59 3.70 -14.33 -7.91
C TRP A 59 3.53 -15.82 -8.16
N ASN A 60 4.46 -16.64 -7.63
CA ASN A 60 4.42 -18.10 -7.80
C ASN A 60 4.22 -18.58 -9.25
N ARG A 61 4.88 -17.90 -10.22
CA ARG A 61 4.77 -18.16 -11.68
C ARG A 61 3.40 -17.85 -12.28
N ILE A 62 2.48 -17.27 -11.51
CA ILE A 62 1.22 -16.71 -11.98
C ILE A 62 1.44 -15.23 -12.27
N SER A 63 0.97 -14.77 -13.42
CA SER A 63 1.04 -13.37 -13.83
C SER A 63 -0.34 -12.73 -13.72
N PHE A 64 -0.40 -11.55 -13.13
CA PHE A 64 -1.58 -10.71 -13.02
C PHE A 64 -1.34 -9.47 -13.88
N SER A 65 -2.00 -9.39 -15.02
CA SER A 65 -1.94 -8.22 -15.89
C SER A 65 -2.71 -7.05 -15.29
N HIS A 66 -2.30 -5.84 -15.68
CA HIS A 66 -3.08 -4.66 -15.42
C HIS A 66 -4.44 -4.76 -16.13
N LYS A 67 -5.49 -4.16 -15.55
CA LYS A 67 -6.85 -4.21 -16.10
C LYS A 67 -7.66 -2.97 -15.69
N PRO A 68 -8.76 -2.63 -16.40
CA PRO A 68 -9.61 -1.51 -16.00
C PRO A 68 -10.28 -1.78 -14.65
N ILE A 69 -10.69 -0.71 -13.99
CA ILE A 69 -11.54 -0.80 -12.79
C ILE A 69 -12.88 -1.38 -13.21
N ASP A 70 -13.25 -2.47 -12.53
CA ASP A 70 -14.52 -3.16 -12.69
C ASP A 70 -15.51 -2.70 -11.62
N PHE A 71 -16.73 -2.41 -12.06
CA PHE A 71 -17.83 -1.96 -11.22
C PHE A 71 -19.15 -2.39 -11.85
N MET A 72 -20.17 -2.60 -11.02
CA MET A 72 -21.49 -2.97 -11.51
C MET A 72 -22.19 -1.79 -12.17
N ALA A 73 -23.13 -2.08 -13.06
CA ALA A 73 -23.96 -1.05 -13.70
C ALA A 73 -24.61 -0.10 -12.68
N TYR A 74 -24.60 1.19 -13.02
CA TYR A 74 -25.23 2.25 -12.24
C TYR A 74 -26.76 2.03 -12.19
N LEU A 75 -27.33 2.26 -11.00
CA LEU A 75 -28.78 2.29 -10.78
C LEU A 75 -29.21 3.74 -10.56
N SER A 76 -30.11 4.26 -11.40
CA SER A 76 -30.64 5.62 -11.21
C SER A 76 -31.87 5.59 -10.29
N PHE A 77 -32.02 6.61 -9.44
CA PHE A 77 -33.21 6.81 -8.62
C PHE A 77 -33.92 8.09 -9.02
N GLU A 78 -35.06 7.94 -9.68
CA GLU A 78 -35.84 9.05 -10.23
C GLU A 78 -37.33 8.82 -9.97
N LYS A 79 -38.04 9.89 -9.59
CA LYS A 79 -39.50 9.86 -9.38
C LYS A 79 -39.96 8.71 -8.46
N GLY A 80 -39.15 8.42 -7.43
CA GLY A 80 -39.42 7.37 -6.45
C GLY A 80 -39.17 5.94 -6.93
N LYS A 81 -38.56 5.74 -8.10
CA LYS A 81 -38.27 4.42 -8.67
C LYS A 81 -36.79 4.24 -9.00
N ILE A 82 -36.32 3.00 -8.95
CA ILE A 82 -34.95 2.62 -9.25
C ILE A 82 -34.91 1.97 -10.64
N PHE A 83 -34.04 2.47 -11.51
CA PHE A 83 -33.87 2.01 -12.87
C PHE A 83 -32.50 1.36 -13.06
N SER A 84 -32.49 0.24 -13.79
CA SER A 84 -31.28 -0.34 -14.36
C SER A 84 -31.21 0.02 -15.85
N LYS A 85 -30.00 0.18 -16.40
CA LYS A 85 -29.77 0.42 -17.84
C LYS A 85 -30.28 -0.73 -18.73
N GLY A 86 -30.21 -1.98 -18.24
CA GLY A 86 -30.73 -3.14 -18.97
C GLY A 86 -32.25 -3.26 -18.89
N GLU A 87 -32.88 -4.02 -19.79
CA GLU A 87 -34.34 -4.26 -19.76
C GLU A 87 -34.82 -4.88 -18.43
N ARG A 88 -33.93 -5.61 -17.73
CA ARG A 88 -34.19 -6.24 -16.43
C ARG A 88 -33.05 -5.96 -15.44
N PHE A 89 -33.36 -6.08 -14.16
CA PHE A 89 -32.31 -6.18 -13.14
C PHE A 89 -31.58 -7.54 -13.29
N PRO A 90 -30.27 -7.61 -13.00
CA PRO A 90 -29.56 -8.88 -13.00
C PRO A 90 -30.23 -9.87 -12.03
N GLU A 91 -30.62 -11.05 -12.49
CA GLU A 91 -31.27 -12.05 -11.64
C GLU A 91 -30.21 -12.95 -10.98
N PRO A 92 -30.28 -13.24 -9.67
CA PRO A 92 -31.29 -12.77 -8.72
C PRO A 92 -30.90 -11.41 -8.08
N SER A 93 -31.85 -10.47 -8.04
CA SER A 93 -31.71 -9.18 -7.36
C SER A 93 -32.71 -9.03 -6.21
N PHE A 94 -32.27 -8.49 -5.08
CA PHE A 94 -33.12 -8.29 -3.90
C PHE A 94 -32.88 -6.93 -3.25
N GLU A 95 -33.94 -6.25 -2.84
CA GLU A 95 -33.85 -5.19 -1.84
C GLU A 95 -33.77 -5.81 -0.43
N ILE A 96 -32.94 -5.27 0.45
CA ILE A 96 -32.83 -5.66 1.86
C ILE A 96 -33.45 -4.57 2.72
N VAL A 97 -34.54 -4.89 3.42
CA VAL A 97 -35.20 -4.00 4.38
C VAL A 97 -35.30 -4.73 5.72
N ASN A 98 -34.75 -4.14 6.79
CA ASN A 98 -34.68 -4.76 8.12
C ASN A 98 -34.15 -6.21 8.08
N ASP A 99 -33.08 -6.41 7.31
CA ASP A 99 -32.43 -7.71 7.05
C ASP A 99 -33.33 -8.79 6.40
N THR A 100 -34.52 -8.41 5.93
CA THR A 100 -35.40 -9.23 5.11
C THR A 100 -35.16 -8.94 3.63
N LYS A 101 -35.07 -10.00 2.81
CA LYS A 101 -34.85 -9.89 1.35
C LYS A 101 -36.18 -9.85 0.60
N TYR A 102 -36.35 -8.84 -0.25
CA TYR A 102 -37.50 -8.65 -1.12
C TYR A 102 -37.06 -8.75 -2.59
N PRO A 103 -37.63 -9.67 -3.39
CA PRO A 103 -37.20 -9.87 -4.78
C PRO A 103 -37.55 -8.66 -5.66
N ILE A 104 -36.61 -8.30 -6.54
CA ILE A 104 -36.80 -7.28 -7.57
C ILE A 104 -37.24 -7.97 -8.87
N LEU A 105 -38.52 -7.83 -9.23
CA LEU A 105 -39.14 -8.56 -10.35
C LEU A 105 -39.38 -7.71 -11.61
N GLN A 106 -39.15 -6.40 -11.53
CA GLN A 106 -39.46 -5.46 -12.62
C GLN A 106 -38.44 -4.33 -12.70
N ASN A 107 -38.29 -3.76 -13.89
CA ASN A 107 -37.55 -2.53 -14.13
C ASN A 107 -38.50 -1.52 -14.82
N PRO A 108 -38.79 -0.34 -14.26
CA PRO A 108 -38.27 0.18 -12.99
C PRO A 108 -38.85 -0.48 -11.73
N TYR A 109 -38.02 -0.56 -10.71
CA TYR A 109 -38.37 -1.09 -9.40
C TYR A 109 -38.89 0.03 -8.47
N LEU A 110 -39.95 -0.27 -7.71
CA LEU A 110 -40.43 0.60 -6.65
C LEU A 110 -39.85 0.10 -5.31
N PRO A 111 -38.90 0.82 -4.69
CA PRO A 111 -38.30 0.38 -3.43
C PRO A 111 -39.31 0.39 -2.29
N ILE A 112 -39.16 -0.58 -1.39
CA ILE A 112 -39.96 -0.76 -0.18
C ILE A 112 -39.35 0.01 0.98
N GLY A 113 -38.02 0.08 1.04
CA GLY A 113 -37.28 0.74 2.12
C GLY A 113 -37.21 2.25 1.97
N SER A 114 -36.29 2.84 2.71
CA SER A 114 -35.90 4.25 2.60
C SER A 114 -34.44 4.37 2.19
N VAL A 115 -34.05 5.55 1.72
CA VAL A 115 -32.64 5.86 1.43
C VAL A 115 -31.82 5.76 2.73
N PRO A 116 -30.64 5.11 2.72
CA PRO A 116 -30.01 4.45 1.57
C PRO A 116 -30.62 3.08 1.25
N PHE A 117 -31.04 2.88 -0.01
CA PHE A 117 -31.62 1.60 -0.44
C PHE A 117 -30.54 0.53 -0.56
N ARG A 118 -30.75 -0.65 0.03
CA ARG A 118 -29.78 -1.75 0.04
C ARG A 118 -30.20 -2.80 -0.98
N ILE A 119 -29.46 -2.94 -2.07
CA ILE A 119 -29.77 -3.88 -3.15
C ILE A 119 -28.65 -4.90 -3.30
N THR A 120 -28.97 -6.18 -3.17
CA THR A 120 -28.05 -7.28 -3.49
C THR A 120 -28.21 -7.66 -4.96
N ARG A 121 -27.10 -7.74 -5.70
CA ARG A 121 -27.03 -8.15 -7.10
C ARG A 121 -25.84 -9.07 -7.27
N GLU A 122 -26.03 -10.29 -7.78
CA GLU A 122 -24.92 -11.22 -8.10
C GLU A 122 -23.90 -11.40 -6.96
N SER A 123 -24.39 -11.46 -5.71
CA SER A 123 -23.61 -11.55 -4.45
C SER A 123 -22.95 -10.26 -3.95
N ASN A 124 -22.96 -9.18 -4.74
CA ASN A 124 -22.48 -7.85 -4.32
C ASN A 124 -23.62 -7.01 -3.74
N LEU A 125 -23.27 -6.06 -2.87
CA LEU A 125 -24.22 -5.14 -2.25
C LEU A 125 -24.05 -3.75 -2.86
N THR A 126 -25.15 -3.15 -3.31
CA THR A 126 -25.21 -1.78 -3.81
C THR A 126 -26.11 -0.96 -2.87
N PHE A 127 -25.58 0.14 -2.37
CA PHE A 127 -26.33 1.16 -1.64
C PHE A 127 -26.62 2.33 -2.56
N ILE A 128 -27.87 2.75 -2.63
CA ILE A 128 -28.27 3.96 -3.36
C ILE A 128 -28.53 5.06 -2.34
N GLY A 129 -27.69 6.09 -2.34
CA GLY A 129 -27.71 7.19 -1.39
C GLY A 129 -26.75 7.04 -0.20
N THR A 130 -26.87 7.97 0.73
CA THR A 130 -25.99 8.11 1.92
C THR A 130 -26.74 7.79 3.20
N VAL A 131 -26.01 7.40 4.26
CA VAL A 131 -26.59 7.16 5.60
C VAL A 131 -27.14 8.45 6.24
N LYS A 132 -26.44 9.58 6.07
CA LYS A 132 -26.87 10.91 6.54
C LYS A 132 -27.17 11.85 5.39
N THR A 133 -28.20 12.66 5.60
CA THR A 133 -28.65 13.71 4.70
C THR A 133 -29.01 14.96 5.52
N GLY A 134 -29.03 16.12 4.88
CA GLY A 134 -29.30 17.40 5.53
C GLY A 134 -28.10 17.90 6.34
N ASN A 135 -28.39 18.64 7.42
CA ASN A 135 -27.39 19.14 8.35
C ASN A 135 -27.08 18.08 9.40
N PHE A 136 -25.80 17.87 9.68
CA PHE A 136 -25.36 16.91 10.68
C PHE A 136 -24.07 17.36 11.36
N ASP A 137 -23.88 16.87 12.57
CA ASP A 137 -22.75 17.22 13.41
C ASP A 137 -21.82 16.02 13.57
N LEU A 138 -20.52 16.30 13.51
CA LEU A 138 -19.49 15.32 13.77
C LEU A 138 -18.45 15.85 14.76
N TYR A 139 -17.93 14.96 15.60
CA TYR A 139 -16.85 15.30 16.51
C TYR A 139 -15.51 14.93 15.88
N ARG A 140 -14.72 15.95 15.57
CA ARG A 140 -13.38 15.78 15.00
C ARG A 140 -12.43 15.20 16.05
N GLN A 141 -11.65 14.21 15.63
CA GLN A 141 -10.59 13.57 16.39
C GLN A 141 -9.29 13.57 15.59
N ARG A 142 -8.19 13.82 16.29
CA ARG A 142 -6.83 13.72 15.74
C ARG A 142 -6.32 12.30 15.95
N ARG A 143 -5.81 11.67 14.90
CA ARG A 143 -5.15 10.37 14.96
C ARG A 143 -3.78 10.44 14.32
N ASN A 144 -2.84 9.65 14.84
CA ASN A 144 -1.51 9.53 14.26
C ASN A 144 -1.63 8.95 12.86
N LYS A 145 -1.08 9.66 11.87
CA LYS A 145 -1.04 9.20 10.49
C LYS A 145 0.09 8.19 10.37
N MET A 146 -0.24 7.02 9.84
CA MET A 146 0.77 6.05 9.48
C MET A 146 1.30 6.39 8.09
N ILE A 147 2.61 6.56 7.96
CA ILE A 147 3.30 6.74 6.69
C ILE A 147 4.07 5.46 6.39
N SER A 148 4.12 5.07 5.12
CA SER A 148 4.97 3.96 4.70
C SER A 148 6.34 4.44 4.27
N THR A 149 7.37 3.70 4.65
CA THR A 149 8.72 3.85 4.10
C THR A 149 9.32 2.48 3.84
N ARG A 150 10.52 2.46 3.25
CA ARG A 150 11.29 1.26 3.03
C ARG A 150 12.52 1.26 3.91
N TYR A 151 12.86 0.06 4.38
CA TYR A 151 14.12 -0.18 5.07
C TYR A 151 14.67 -1.54 4.64
N LEU A 152 15.97 -1.73 4.87
CA LEU A 152 16.63 -3.00 4.67
C LEU A 152 16.67 -3.74 6.01
N SER A 153 16.02 -4.90 6.10
CA SER A 153 16.20 -5.78 7.27
C SER A 153 17.52 -6.50 7.13
N LEU A 154 18.41 -6.30 8.10
CA LEU A 154 19.67 -7.02 8.15
C LEU A 154 19.46 -8.54 8.33
N LYS A 155 18.30 -9.02 8.84
CA LYS A 155 18.00 -10.46 8.91
C LYS A 155 17.89 -11.10 7.52
N ASP A 156 17.47 -10.34 6.52
CA ASP A 156 17.38 -10.85 5.13
C ASP A 156 18.73 -10.86 4.41
N VAL A 157 19.67 -10.05 4.91
CA VAL A 157 20.93 -9.74 4.24
C VAL A 157 22.09 -10.49 4.86
N VAL A 158 22.14 -10.60 6.18
CA VAL A 158 23.19 -11.29 6.92
C VAL A 158 22.93 -12.78 6.92
N ASN A 159 24.00 -13.59 6.80
CA ASN A 159 23.88 -15.04 6.91
C ASN A 159 23.35 -15.40 8.32
N PRO A 160 22.19 -16.10 8.44
CA PRO A 160 21.60 -16.47 9.73
C PRO A 160 22.48 -17.39 10.58
N GLU A 161 23.48 -18.04 10.00
CA GLU A 161 24.43 -18.89 10.73
C GLU A 161 25.53 -18.10 11.47
N LEU A 162 25.67 -16.79 11.20
CA LEU A 162 26.67 -15.96 11.85
C LEU A 162 26.20 -15.54 13.25
N SER A 163 27.09 -15.69 14.22
CA SER A 163 26.89 -15.15 15.57
C SER A 163 26.96 -13.62 15.58
N GLU A 164 26.33 -12.98 16.57
CA GLU A 164 26.35 -11.51 16.76
C GLU A 164 27.77 -10.94 16.64
N PHE A 165 28.73 -11.56 17.34
CA PHE A 165 30.14 -11.18 17.34
C PHE A 165 30.82 -11.25 15.96
N GLU A 166 30.49 -12.24 15.13
CA GLU A 166 31.05 -12.37 13.78
C GLU A 166 30.49 -11.29 12.84
N VAL A 167 29.22 -10.92 13.01
CA VAL A 167 28.61 -9.83 12.24
C VAL A 167 29.17 -8.48 12.70
N GLU A 168 29.40 -8.27 14.00
CA GLU A 168 30.05 -7.07 14.53
C GLU A 168 31.45 -6.87 13.93
N LYS A 169 32.28 -7.92 13.90
CA LYS A 169 33.60 -7.87 13.25
C LYS A 169 33.53 -7.51 11.77
N LYS A 170 32.52 -8.01 11.06
CA LYS A 170 32.32 -7.62 9.66
C LYS A 170 31.97 -6.14 9.54
N ILE A 171 31.10 -5.60 10.40
CA ILE A 171 30.77 -4.16 10.41
C ILE A 171 32.00 -3.29 10.66
N GLU A 172 32.88 -3.69 11.57
CA GLU A 172 34.12 -2.95 11.83
C GLU A 172 34.96 -2.79 10.57
N SER A 173 34.98 -3.81 9.70
CA SER A 173 35.70 -3.79 8.43
C SER A 173 35.03 -2.95 7.33
N LEU A 174 33.76 -2.56 7.49
CA LEU A 174 33.03 -1.78 6.48
C LEU A 174 33.52 -0.33 6.42
N TYR A 175 33.38 0.28 5.25
CA TYR A 175 33.79 1.67 5.01
C TYR A 175 32.66 2.66 5.31
N PHE A 176 32.18 2.66 6.55
CA PHE A 176 31.20 3.62 7.08
C PHE A 176 31.86 4.58 8.08
N ASN A 177 31.30 5.78 8.23
CA ASN A 177 31.77 6.71 9.26
C ASN A 177 31.43 6.20 10.69
N PRO A 178 32.07 6.71 11.75
CA PRO A 178 31.85 6.20 13.12
C PRO A 178 30.39 6.26 13.58
N LYS A 179 29.65 7.31 13.19
CA LYS A 179 28.22 7.47 13.53
C LYS A 179 27.38 6.39 12.86
N GLN A 180 27.61 6.12 11.57
CA GLN A 180 26.96 5.07 10.78
C GLN A 180 27.28 3.67 11.30
N LYS A 181 28.54 3.41 11.70
CA LYS A 181 28.90 2.14 12.34
C LYS A 181 28.17 1.94 13.66
N SER A 182 28.09 2.98 14.50
CA SER A 182 27.29 2.92 15.74
C SER A 182 25.83 2.57 15.46
N TYR A 183 25.24 3.14 14.42
CA TYR A 183 23.90 2.80 13.95
C TYR A 183 23.76 1.35 13.48
N LEU A 184 24.73 0.81 12.74
CA LEU A 184 24.74 -0.62 12.38
C LEU A 184 24.87 -1.55 13.59
N PHE A 185 25.68 -1.19 14.59
CA PHE A 185 25.76 -1.96 15.84
C PHE A 185 24.44 -1.93 16.62
N ARG A 186 23.77 -0.79 16.67
CA ARG A 186 22.42 -0.70 17.26
C ARG A 186 21.42 -1.58 16.50
N LEU A 187 21.47 -1.59 15.17
CA LEU A 187 20.65 -2.50 14.36
C LEU A 187 20.93 -3.97 14.70
N ILE A 188 22.19 -4.40 14.74
CA ILE A 188 22.53 -5.78 15.12
C ILE A 188 21.86 -6.16 16.43
N LYS A 189 21.98 -5.32 17.45
CA LYS A 189 21.37 -5.60 18.75
C LYS A 189 19.86 -5.78 18.64
N ILE A 190 19.19 -5.01 17.77
CA ILE A 190 17.76 -5.18 17.47
C ILE A 190 17.49 -6.52 16.77
N LEU A 191 18.34 -6.95 15.82
CA LEU A 191 18.17 -8.22 15.12
C LEU A 191 18.29 -9.42 16.07
N PHE A 192 19.27 -9.39 16.97
CA PHE A 192 19.59 -10.49 17.89
C PHE A 192 18.75 -10.44 19.18
N ALA A 193 18.12 -9.31 19.51
CA ALA A 193 17.30 -9.18 20.71
C ALA A 193 15.88 -9.77 20.59
N GLY A 194 15.38 -10.11 19.38
CA GLY A 194 13.98 -10.54 19.26
C GLY A 194 13.54 -11.17 17.94
N THR A 195 12.27 -11.59 17.92
CA THR A 195 11.52 -12.14 16.79
C THR A 195 11.38 -11.13 15.63
N PRO A 196 11.02 -11.57 14.40
CA PRO A 196 10.77 -10.65 13.28
C PRO A 196 9.70 -9.57 13.57
N SER A 197 8.66 -9.91 14.33
CA SER A 197 7.60 -8.98 14.74
C SER A 197 8.11 -7.89 15.69
N GLU A 198 8.97 -8.25 16.64
CA GLU A 198 9.60 -7.31 17.56
C GLU A 198 10.55 -6.36 16.82
N GLU A 199 11.36 -6.88 15.89
CA GLU A 199 12.21 -6.05 15.02
C GLU A 199 11.37 -5.00 14.30
N GLN A 200 10.28 -5.40 13.65
CA GLN A 200 9.44 -4.47 12.91
C GLN A 200 8.83 -3.39 13.81
N THR A 201 8.41 -3.75 15.01
CA THR A 201 7.87 -2.80 16.00
C THR A 201 8.95 -1.81 16.45
N ILE A 202 10.16 -2.31 16.74
CA ILE A 202 11.29 -1.46 17.14
C ILE A 202 11.67 -0.51 16.00
N VAL A 203 11.83 -1.02 14.78
CA VAL A 203 12.16 -0.20 13.61
C VAL A 203 11.08 0.85 13.35
N SER A 204 9.79 0.49 13.41
CA SER A 204 8.69 1.45 13.29
C SER A 204 8.79 2.59 14.31
N ASN A 205 9.02 2.25 15.59
CA ASN A 205 9.20 3.25 16.65
C ASN A 205 10.44 4.13 16.43
N LEU A 206 11.53 3.58 15.92
CA LEU A 206 12.73 4.35 15.58
C LEU A 206 12.46 5.35 14.46
N PHE A 207 11.68 4.97 13.44
CA PHE A 207 11.27 5.91 12.39
C PHE A 207 10.38 7.04 12.91
N SER A 208 9.57 6.77 13.94
CA SER A 208 8.72 7.79 14.58
C SER A 208 9.49 8.75 15.50
N HIS A 209 10.55 8.28 16.17
CA HIS A 209 11.19 9.03 17.27
C HIS A 209 12.68 9.40 17.04
N GLU A 210 13.38 8.73 16.13
CA GLU A 210 14.83 8.87 15.89
C GLU A 210 15.11 9.21 14.41
N PRO A 211 14.81 10.44 13.95
CA PRO A 211 14.82 10.79 12.52
C PRO A 211 16.21 10.66 11.86
N GLU A 212 17.30 10.89 12.61
CA GLU A 212 18.66 10.72 12.09
C GLU A 212 18.98 9.26 11.78
N PHE A 213 18.57 8.35 12.68
CA PHE A 213 18.76 6.92 12.48
C PHE A 213 17.82 6.38 11.40
N ALA A 214 16.59 6.91 11.32
CA ALA A 214 15.65 6.63 10.24
C ALA A 214 16.21 6.97 8.85
N SER A 215 16.84 8.15 8.69
CA SER A 215 17.53 8.53 7.45
C SER A 215 18.70 7.59 7.15
N PHE A 216 19.46 7.15 8.16
CA PHE A 216 20.48 6.12 7.96
C PHE A 216 19.89 4.82 7.38
N LEU A 217 18.79 4.31 7.94
CA LEU A 217 18.11 3.09 7.46
C LEU A 217 17.52 3.23 6.06
N LYS A 218 17.06 4.43 5.72
CA LYS A 218 16.47 4.73 4.41
C LYS A 218 17.51 4.95 3.33
N ASP A 219 18.60 5.65 3.63
CA ASP A 219 19.48 6.22 2.58
C ASP A 219 20.88 5.57 2.55
N GLN A 220 21.38 5.10 3.69
CA GLN A 220 22.76 4.59 3.80
C GLN A 220 22.82 3.07 3.73
N MET A 221 21.78 2.38 4.20
CA MET A 221 21.71 0.92 4.22
C MET A 221 21.65 0.27 2.83
N PHE A 222 21.24 1.01 1.81
CA PHE A 222 21.15 0.51 0.44
C PHE A 222 22.41 0.76 -0.39
N ARG A 223 23.44 1.40 0.19
CA ARG A 223 24.69 1.69 -0.50
C ARG A 223 25.50 0.44 -0.77
N ILE A 224 26.34 0.50 -1.81
CA ILE A 224 27.22 -0.61 -2.21
C ILE A 224 28.13 -1.11 -1.06
N GLU A 225 28.42 -0.24 -0.09
CA GLU A 225 29.20 -0.54 1.12
C GLU A 225 28.60 -1.64 2.00
N ILE A 226 27.31 -1.96 1.88
CA ILE A 226 26.67 -3.04 2.62
C ILE A 226 26.95 -4.43 2.01
N LEU A 227 27.48 -4.51 0.78
CA LEU A 227 27.74 -5.76 0.05
C LEU A 227 28.47 -6.85 0.86
N PRO A 228 29.51 -6.54 1.68
CA PRO A 228 30.20 -7.59 2.43
C PRO A 228 29.33 -8.28 3.50
N LEU A 229 28.19 -7.68 3.86
CA LEU A 229 27.19 -8.30 4.72
C LEU A 229 26.20 -9.17 3.95
N ILE A 230 25.98 -8.90 2.65
CA ILE A 230 25.04 -9.65 1.81
C ILE A 230 25.60 -11.04 1.50
N HIS A 231 24.83 -12.06 1.87
CA HIS A 231 25.14 -13.45 1.56
C HIS A 231 24.51 -13.93 0.23
N GLY A 232 25.04 -15.03 -0.31
CA GLY A 232 24.50 -15.72 -1.49
C GLY A 232 25.01 -15.19 -2.84
N PRO A 233 24.54 -15.78 -3.96
CA PRO A 233 25.03 -15.48 -5.31
C PRO A 233 24.48 -14.17 -5.90
N PHE A 234 23.97 -13.27 -5.06
CA PHE A 234 23.38 -11.99 -5.46
C PHE A 234 24.31 -11.19 -6.39
N LEU A 235 25.56 -11.02 -5.97
CA LEU A 235 26.55 -10.25 -6.71
C LEU A 235 26.99 -10.95 -8.00
N ASN A 236 27.14 -12.29 -7.98
CA ASN A 236 27.47 -13.08 -9.18
C ASN A 236 26.49 -12.82 -10.33
N ARG A 237 25.19 -12.76 -10.04
CA ARG A 237 24.14 -12.54 -11.05
C ARG A 237 24.34 -11.21 -11.78
N ILE A 238 24.59 -10.14 -11.03
CA ILE A 238 24.77 -8.78 -11.56
C ILE A 238 26.06 -8.69 -12.36
N LEU A 239 27.17 -9.16 -11.77
CA LEU A 239 28.48 -9.06 -12.40
C LEU A 239 28.58 -9.88 -13.69
N ASN A 240 27.83 -10.98 -13.81
CA ASN A 240 27.83 -11.78 -15.02
C ASN A 240 27.08 -11.13 -16.20
N THR A 241 26.02 -10.35 -15.93
CA THR A 241 25.23 -9.70 -17.00
C THR A 241 25.74 -8.31 -17.39
N MET A 242 26.55 -7.68 -16.55
CA MET A 242 27.04 -6.32 -16.78
C MET A 242 28.23 -6.26 -17.74
N ASP A 243 28.31 -5.18 -18.53
CA ASP A 243 29.45 -4.87 -19.41
C ASP A 243 30.73 -4.63 -18.58
N GLU A 244 31.76 -5.40 -18.90
CA GLU A 244 33.06 -5.39 -18.19
C GLU A 244 33.74 -4.03 -18.20
N ARG A 245 33.49 -3.21 -19.23
CA ARG A 245 34.06 -1.85 -19.36
C ARG A 245 33.46 -0.88 -18.35
N ILE A 246 32.19 -1.08 -17.98
CA ILE A 246 31.49 -0.29 -16.96
C ILE A 246 31.96 -0.72 -15.56
N ILE A 247 32.14 -2.03 -15.35
CA ILE A 247 32.75 -2.56 -14.13
C ILE A 247 34.15 -1.95 -13.97
N GLY A 248 34.96 -1.94 -15.04
CA GLY A 248 36.31 -1.38 -15.05
C GLY A 248 36.37 0.13 -14.75
N PHE A 249 35.35 0.91 -15.14
CA PHE A 249 35.25 2.34 -14.78
C PHE A 249 35.05 2.55 -13.28
N SER A 250 34.24 1.69 -12.67
CA SER A 250 33.80 1.83 -11.28
C SER A 250 34.80 1.21 -10.31
N TYR A 251 35.41 0.08 -10.70
CA TYR A 251 36.32 -0.73 -9.89
C TYR A 251 37.39 0.05 -9.12
N PRO A 252 38.13 1.01 -9.72
CA PRO A 252 39.19 1.73 -9.00
C PRO A 252 38.69 2.53 -7.79
N LYS A 253 37.45 3.05 -7.88
CA LYS A 253 36.83 3.93 -6.87
C LYS A 253 36.24 3.17 -5.69
N LEU A 254 36.05 1.86 -5.84
CA LEU A 254 35.43 1.03 -4.82
C LEU A 254 36.31 0.87 -3.58
N SER A 255 35.65 0.74 -2.44
CA SER A 255 36.29 0.45 -1.16
C SER A 255 36.97 -0.93 -1.18
N PRO A 256 38.08 -1.14 -0.44
CA PRO A 256 38.76 -2.44 -0.39
C PRO A 256 37.86 -3.64 -0.02
N PRO A 257 36.92 -3.52 0.95
CA PRO A 257 35.99 -4.61 1.26
C PRO A 257 35.09 -4.98 0.08
N VAL A 258 34.61 -3.99 -0.67
CA VAL A 258 33.77 -4.20 -1.85
C VAL A 258 34.56 -4.83 -3.00
N LYS A 259 35.80 -4.38 -3.24
CA LYS A 259 36.70 -5.00 -4.23
C LYS A 259 36.89 -6.49 -3.95
N THR A 260 37.20 -6.83 -2.70
CA THR A 260 37.39 -8.21 -2.26
C THR A 260 36.14 -9.06 -2.52
N MET A 261 34.95 -8.50 -2.32
CA MET A 261 33.69 -9.19 -2.62
C MET A 261 33.48 -9.41 -4.12
N ILE A 262 33.79 -8.41 -4.95
CA ILE A 262 33.72 -8.54 -6.41
C ILE A 262 34.68 -9.63 -6.90
N GLU A 263 35.94 -9.59 -6.47
CA GLU A 263 36.97 -10.57 -6.86
C GLU A 263 36.58 -12.01 -6.51
N LYS A 264 35.91 -12.21 -5.37
CA LYS A 264 35.40 -13.53 -4.95
C LYS A 264 34.19 -14.01 -5.75
N ASN A 265 33.45 -13.09 -6.37
CA ASN A 265 32.19 -13.35 -7.08
C ASN A 265 32.32 -13.16 -8.61
N ILE A 266 33.54 -13.19 -9.15
CA ILE A 266 33.76 -13.26 -10.60
C ILE A 266 34.85 -14.27 -10.92
N SER A 267 34.81 -14.84 -12.12
CA SER A 267 35.88 -15.73 -12.57
C SER A 267 37.20 -14.94 -12.74
N LYS A 268 38.33 -15.61 -12.50
CA LYS A 268 39.66 -15.02 -12.72
C LYS A 268 39.84 -14.48 -14.14
N ASN A 269 39.23 -15.13 -15.13
CA ASN A 269 39.27 -14.71 -16.53
C ASN A 269 38.48 -13.42 -16.77
N LYS A 270 37.27 -13.34 -16.19
CA LYS A 270 36.43 -12.13 -16.26
C LYS A 270 37.10 -10.95 -15.55
N LEU A 271 37.71 -11.18 -14.37
CA LEU A 271 38.46 -10.13 -13.66
C LEU A 271 39.62 -9.58 -14.52
N LYS A 272 40.40 -10.47 -15.15
CA LYS A 272 41.46 -10.04 -16.07
C LYS A 272 40.90 -9.18 -17.20
N SER A 273 39.79 -9.63 -17.79
CA SER A 273 39.11 -8.90 -18.88
C SER A 273 38.62 -7.52 -18.45
N VAL A 274 38.00 -7.40 -17.27
CA VAL A 274 37.59 -6.12 -16.66
C VAL A 274 38.77 -5.16 -16.50
N LEU A 275 39.93 -5.66 -16.06
CA LEU A 275 41.13 -4.85 -15.83
C LEU A 275 41.83 -4.47 -17.13
N SER A 276 41.74 -5.29 -18.18
CA SER A 276 42.40 -5.03 -19.48
C SER A 276 41.51 -4.29 -20.49
N SER A 277 40.20 -4.31 -20.30
CA SER A 277 39.24 -3.73 -21.24
C SER A 277 39.28 -2.20 -21.22
N PRO A 278 39.00 -1.54 -22.37
CA PRO A 278 38.92 -0.09 -22.41
C PRO A 278 37.77 0.40 -21.53
N ILE A 279 38.04 1.42 -20.73
CA ILE A 279 37.08 1.93 -19.76
C ILE A 279 35.93 2.65 -20.50
N LYS A 280 34.68 2.34 -20.14
CA LYS A 280 33.48 3.04 -20.62
C LYS A 280 32.87 3.82 -19.47
N LYS A 281 32.77 5.15 -19.61
CA LYS A 281 32.01 5.99 -18.65
C LYS A 281 30.53 5.61 -18.76
N PRO A 282 29.86 5.20 -17.67
CA PRO A 282 28.45 4.88 -17.68
C PRO A 282 27.60 6.15 -17.82
N GLU A 283 26.42 5.99 -18.41
CA GLU A 283 25.35 6.98 -18.29
C GLU A 283 24.81 7.00 -16.84
N PRO A 284 24.17 8.09 -16.40
CA PRO A 284 23.55 8.14 -15.08
C PRO A 284 22.58 6.98 -14.85
N GLY A 285 22.73 6.24 -13.74
CA GLY A 285 21.93 5.06 -13.41
C GLY A 285 22.47 3.72 -13.95
N GLU A 286 23.51 3.74 -14.80
CA GLU A 286 24.14 2.54 -15.37
C GLU A 286 25.46 2.16 -14.70
N SER A 287 25.94 2.94 -13.72
CA SER A 287 27.18 2.58 -13.01
C SER A 287 27.02 1.28 -12.22
N LEU A 288 28.15 0.69 -11.84
CA LEU A 288 28.16 -0.56 -11.06
C LEU A 288 27.52 -0.33 -9.69
N GLU A 289 27.89 0.78 -9.04
CA GLU A 289 27.36 1.22 -7.77
C GLU A 289 25.84 1.36 -7.84
N GLU A 290 25.32 2.19 -8.74
CA GLU A 290 23.87 2.43 -8.88
C GLU A 290 23.10 1.15 -9.24
N THR A 291 23.69 0.28 -10.08
CA THR A 291 23.05 -1.00 -10.44
C THR A 291 22.96 -1.94 -9.25
N ILE A 292 24.03 -2.04 -8.45
CA ILE A 292 24.04 -2.87 -7.25
C ILE A 292 23.09 -2.29 -6.21
N GLU A 293 23.16 -1.00 -5.93
CA GLU A 293 22.29 -0.32 -4.95
C GLU A 293 20.80 -0.47 -5.32
N ARG A 294 20.46 -0.30 -6.59
CA ARG A 294 19.11 -0.56 -7.13
C ARG A 294 18.70 -2.01 -6.92
N GLU A 295 19.57 -2.97 -7.20
CA GLU A 295 19.27 -4.39 -6.98
C GLU A 295 19.19 -4.75 -5.49
N ILE A 296 19.97 -4.12 -4.60
CA ILE A 296 19.87 -4.31 -3.16
C ILE A 296 18.51 -3.81 -2.68
N PHE A 297 18.16 -2.58 -3.05
CA PHE A 297 16.87 -1.98 -2.76
C PHE A 297 15.72 -2.85 -3.28
N LYS A 298 15.82 -3.33 -4.51
CA LYS A 298 14.80 -4.18 -5.13
C LYS A 298 14.63 -5.53 -4.43
N ASN A 299 15.72 -6.22 -4.08
CA ASN A 299 15.63 -7.60 -3.57
C ASN A 299 15.46 -7.68 -2.04
N PHE A 300 15.89 -6.66 -1.29
CA PHE A 300 15.98 -6.71 0.19
C PHE A 300 15.23 -5.60 0.93
N SER A 301 14.59 -4.64 0.22
CA SER A 301 13.75 -3.65 0.91
C SER A 301 12.44 -4.28 1.38
N ARG A 302 12.05 -3.92 2.61
CA ARG A 302 10.75 -4.21 3.20
C ARG A 302 9.95 -2.92 3.35
N LYS A 303 8.64 -2.97 3.12
CA LYS A 303 7.72 -1.89 3.49
C LYS A 303 7.45 -1.93 4.99
N ILE A 304 7.60 -0.79 5.66
CA ILE A 304 7.16 -0.59 7.04
C ILE A 304 6.23 0.59 7.12
N TYR A 305 5.41 0.59 8.15
CA TYR A 305 4.53 1.69 8.49
C TYR A 305 4.95 2.25 9.85
N TYR A 306 5.03 3.57 9.96
CA TYR A 306 5.41 4.26 11.18
C TYR A 306 4.56 5.51 11.37
N GLU A 307 4.45 5.96 12.60
CA GLU A 307 3.63 7.12 12.95
C GLU A 307 4.38 8.40 12.62
N ASN A 308 3.86 9.15 11.66
CA ASN A 308 4.38 10.46 11.33
C ASN A 308 3.26 11.37 10.83
N GLY A 309 3.04 12.46 11.56
CA GLY A 309 1.95 13.40 11.30
C GLY A 309 0.61 12.96 11.90
N ILE A 310 -0.40 13.77 11.65
CA ILE A 310 -1.75 13.61 12.20
C ILE A 310 -2.76 13.73 11.06
N PHE A 311 -3.77 12.88 11.05
CA PHE A 311 -4.93 13.01 10.19
C PHE A 311 -6.22 13.13 11.01
N GLN A 312 -7.27 13.63 10.37
CA GLN A 312 -8.55 13.88 11.00
C GLN A 312 -9.48 12.69 10.76
N THR A 313 -10.15 12.25 11.81
CA THR A 313 -11.26 11.30 11.75
C THR A 313 -12.43 11.88 12.54
N TYR A 314 -13.63 11.36 12.29
CA TYR A 314 -14.84 11.84 12.93
C TYR A 314 -15.61 10.72 13.62
N GLN A 315 -16.54 11.09 14.50
CA GLN A 315 -17.48 10.17 15.17
C GLN A 315 -18.78 10.91 15.49
N GLU A 316 -19.91 10.19 15.51
CA GLU A 316 -21.23 10.76 15.82
C GLU A 316 -21.42 11.08 17.32
N ASN A 317 -20.99 10.17 18.21
CA ASN A 317 -21.23 10.27 19.66
C ASN A 317 -19.92 10.42 20.46
N SER A 318 -19.97 11.25 21.50
CA SER A 318 -18.84 11.59 22.38
C SER A 318 -18.55 10.56 23.48
N GLY A 319 -19.35 9.49 23.58
CA GLY A 319 -19.46 8.58 24.73
C GLY A 319 -18.28 7.63 25.00
N ASP A 320 -17.24 7.60 24.17
CA ASP A 320 -16.01 6.89 24.51
C ASP A 320 -15.23 7.67 25.59
N LEU A 321 -15.38 7.21 26.84
CA LEU A 321 -14.83 7.72 28.10
C LEU A 321 -13.29 7.70 28.23
N LYS A 322 -12.54 7.36 27.17
CA LYS A 322 -11.07 7.18 27.21
C LYS A 322 -10.26 8.20 26.42
N ILE A 323 -10.89 9.22 25.84
CA ILE A 323 -10.19 10.25 25.06
C ILE A 323 -10.35 11.60 25.74
N ASP A 324 -9.22 12.25 25.97
CA ASP A 324 -9.06 13.57 26.59
C ASP A 324 -10.09 14.58 26.01
N PRO A 325 -10.97 15.16 26.85
CA PRO A 325 -12.04 16.05 26.41
C PRO A 325 -11.53 17.34 25.73
N SER A 326 -10.25 17.68 25.89
CA SER A 326 -9.60 18.85 25.27
C SER A 326 -9.41 18.77 23.75
N GLN A 327 -9.66 17.61 23.12
CA GLN A 327 -9.40 17.38 21.68
C GLN A 327 -10.66 17.26 20.80
N LYS A 328 -11.87 17.32 21.37
CA LYS A 328 -13.12 17.08 20.64
C LYS A 328 -13.70 18.40 20.13
N ILE A 329 -13.52 18.70 18.84
CA ILE A 329 -14.10 19.88 18.19
C ILE A 329 -15.35 19.42 17.43
N LYS A 330 -16.52 19.92 17.82
CA LYS A 330 -17.75 19.74 17.06
C LYS A 330 -17.65 20.51 15.75
N VAL A 331 -17.94 19.85 14.63
CA VAL A 331 -17.94 20.44 13.29
C VAL A 331 -19.28 20.15 12.66
N GLU A 332 -19.90 21.20 12.13
CA GLU A 332 -21.18 21.12 11.44
C GLU A 332 -20.95 20.91 9.95
N PHE A 333 -21.72 20.02 9.33
CA PHE A 333 -21.64 19.69 7.92
C PHE A 333 -23.03 19.73 7.29
N GLN A 334 -23.07 20.03 6.00
CA GLN A 334 -24.28 19.99 5.19
C GLN A 334 -24.07 19.03 4.02
N SER A 335 -24.91 18.00 3.92
CA SER A 335 -24.87 17.11 2.77
C SER A 335 -25.33 17.82 1.51
N ILE A 336 -24.87 17.35 0.34
CA ILE A 336 -25.47 17.80 -0.91
C ILE A 336 -26.97 17.41 -0.98
N PRO A 337 -27.82 18.15 -1.72
CA PRO A 337 -29.27 17.89 -1.73
C PRO A 337 -29.67 16.55 -2.36
N GLN A 338 -28.98 16.12 -3.42
CA GLN A 338 -29.33 14.91 -4.18
C GLN A 338 -28.37 13.76 -3.85
N THR A 339 -28.42 13.24 -2.62
CA THR A 339 -27.53 12.15 -2.19
C THR A 339 -27.88 10.82 -2.86
N SER A 340 -29.13 10.61 -3.27
CA SER A 340 -29.63 9.40 -3.92
C SER A 340 -29.01 9.09 -5.29
N LYS A 341 -28.21 10.00 -5.86
CA LYS A 341 -27.43 9.75 -7.08
C LYS A 341 -26.18 8.88 -6.84
N PHE A 342 -25.76 8.72 -5.58
CA PHE A 342 -24.55 7.96 -5.30
C PHE A 342 -24.85 6.47 -5.20
N ASN A 343 -24.12 5.67 -5.97
CA ASN A 343 -24.13 4.22 -5.86
C ASN A 343 -22.86 3.74 -5.19
N PHE A 344 -22.97 3.27 -3.96
CA PHE A 344 -21.88 2.67 -3.22
C PHE A 344 -21.98 1.15 -3.29
N GLN A 345 -21.06 0.53 -4.03
CA GLN A 345 -21.00 -0.90 -4.29
C GLN A 345 -19.94 -1.51 -3.38
N VAL A 346 -20.25 -2.63 -2.73
CA VAL A 346 -19.35 -3.33 -1.81
C VAL A 346 -19.40 -4.83 -2.07
N SER A 347 -18.23 -5.45 -2.07
CA SER A 347 -18.02 -6.90 -2.09
C SER A 347 -17.19 -7.34 -0.88
N GLY A 348 -17.31 -8.59 -0.46
CA GLY A 348 -16.59 -9.14 0.69
C GLY A 348 -17.20 -8.75 2.05
N VAL A 349 -16.35 -8.54 3.06
CA VAL A 349 -16.80 -8.20 4.42
C VAL A 349 -17.41 -6.80 4.47
N ARG A 350 -18.53 -6.67 5.20
CA ARG A 350 -19.18 -5.38 5.43
C ARG A 350 -18.43 -4.56 6.48
N ALA A 351 -17.35 -3.93 6.07
CA ALA A 351 -16.48 -3.14 6.94
C ALA A 351 -16.68 -1.62 6.81
N ILE A 352 -17.37 -1.15 5.75
CA ILE A 352 -17.43 0.26 5.39
C ILE A 352 -18.79 0.62 4.77
N ASN A 353 -19.27 1.83 5.03
CA ASN A 353 -20.47 2.43 4.44
C ASN A 353 -20.21 3.85 3.95
N LEU A 354 -20.93 4.28 2.92
CA LEU A 354 -20.99 5.69 2.52
C LEU A 354 -21.85 6.47 3.54
N TYR A 355 -21.19 7.27 4.36
CA TYR A 355 -21.83 8.00 5.45
C TYR A 355 -22.58 9.24 4.95
N ALA A 356 -21.86 10.16 4.30
CA ALA A 356 -22.39 11.41 3.77
C ALA A 356 -21.51 11.93 2.63
N VAL A 357 -22.05 12.82 1.81
CA VAL A 357 -21.28 13.57 0.80
C VAL A 357 -21.66 15.03 0.90
N THR A 358 -20.65 15.89 1.00
CA THR A 358 -20.77 17.35 0.95
C THR A 358 -20.22 17.88 -0.36
N ASP A 359 -20.25 19.20 -0.53
CA ASP A 359 -19.66 19.91 -1.67
C ASP A 359 -18.14 19.69 -1.84
N GLN A 360 -17.43 19.38 -0.74
CA GLN A 360 -15.97 19.26 -0.72
C GLN A 360 -15.47 17.89 -0.24
N ARG A 361 -16.31 17.06 0.38
CA ARG A 361 -15.86 15.86 1.11
C ARG A 361 -16.80 14.68 0.93
N ILE A 362 -16.21 13.49 0.89
CA ILE A 362 -16.89 12.19 0.96
C ILE A 362 -16.55 11.57 2.30
N PHE A 363 -17.57 11.17 3.05
CA PHE A 363 -17.43 10.56 4.36
C PHE A 363 -17.74 9.07 4.29
N PHE A 364 -16.84 8.25 4.82
CA PHE A 364 -17.02 6.81 4.92
C PHE A 364 -17.01 6.37 6.38
N GLN A 365 -18.06 5.67 6.82
CA GLN A 365 -18.14 5.11 8.16
C GLN A 365 -17.56 3.70 8.19
N ILE A 366 -16.64 3.46 9.10
CA ILE A 366 -16.04 2.16 9.36
C ILE A 366 -16.91 1.40 10.37
N LEU A 367 -17.35 0.19 10.01
CA LEU A 367 -18.29 -0.62 10.78
C LEU A 367 -17.59 -1.64 11.69
N GLY A 368 -16.42 -2.11 11.29
CA GLY A 368 -15.60 -3.08 12.02
C GLY A 368 -14.16 -2.59 12.16
N TRP A 369 -13.32 -3.31 12.89
CA TRP A 369 -11.90 -2.94 12.94
C TRP A 369 -11.20 -3.25 11.61
N VAL A 370 -10.61 -2.24 10.99
CA VAL A 370 -9.92 -2.35 9.69
C VAL A 370 -8.43 -2.15 9.89
N GLU A 371 -7.63 -3.13 9.45
CA GLU A 371 -6.17 -3.05 9.54
C GLU A 371 -5.62 -2.07 8.51
N ILE A 372 -6.15 -2.13 7.28
CA ILE A 372 -5.72 -1.31 6.15
C ILE A 372 -6.91 -1.02 5.25
N VAL A 373 -7.04 0.23 4.79
CA VAL A 373 -7.98 0.62 3.75
C VAL A 373 -7.31 1.63 2.82
N ARG A 374 -7.47 1.40 1.52
CA ARG A 374 -6.98 2.26 0.45
C ARG A 374 -8.15 2.71 -0.41
N MET A 375 -8.11 3.98 -0.81
CA MET A 375 -9.10 4.61 -1.67
C MET A 375 -8.36 5.35 -2.79
N ASP A 376 -8.70 5.05 -4.03
CA ASP A 376 -8.16 5.70 -5.22
C ASP A 376 -9.31 6.44 -5.92
N THR A 377 -9.28 7.76 -5.89
CA THR A 377 -10.26 8.62 -6.56
C THR A 377 -9.75 8.97 -7.95
N LEU A 378 -10.43 8.51 -9.00
CA LEU A 378 -10.09 8.85 -10.37
C LEU A 378 -10.76 10.18 -10.73
N ILE A 379 -9.96 11.24 -10.74
CA ILE A 379 -10.38 12.60 -11.12
C ILE A 379 -10.49 12.66 -12.65
N SER A 380 -9.52 12.08 -13.36
CA SER A 380 -9.54 11.96 -14.82
C SER A 380 -8.84 10.68 -15.29
N LYS A 381 -8.72 10.48 -16.60
CA LYS A 381 -7.91 9.38 -17.16
C LYS A 381 -6.40 9.52 -16.86
N ARG A 382 -5.96 10.71 -16.44
CA ARG A 382 -4.55 11.05 -16.21
C ARG A 382 -4.25 11.41 -14.76
N GLU A 383 -5.27 11.59 -13.94
CA GLU A 383 -5.15 12.15 -12.59
C GLU A 383 -5.93 11.29 -11.61
N ARG A 384 -5.27 10.92 -10.52
CA ARG A 384 -5.86 10.19 -9.39
C ARG A 384 -5.41 10.81 -8.07
N ASP A 385 -6.28 10.75 -7.08
CA ASP A 385 -5.94 11.03 -5.69
C ASP A 385 -5.95 9.71 -4.89
N GLU A 386 -4.85 9.44 -4.19
CA GLU A 386 -4.68 8.24 -3.38
C GLU A 386 -4.79 8.59 -1.89
N GLN A 387 -5.73 7.96 -1.19
CA GLN A 387 -5.86 8.01 0.25
C GLN A 387 -5.65 6.63 0.86
N PHE A 388 -4.93 6.60 1.97
CA PHE A 388 -4.51 5.38 2.64
C PHE A 388 -4.60 5.53 4.14
N PHE A 389 -5.23 4.56 4.81
CA PHE A 389 -5.47 4.57 6.23
C PHE A 389 -5.15 3.21 6.85
N LEU A 390 -4.62 3.23 8.08
CA LEU A 390 -4.20 2.03 8.83
C LEU A 390 -4.82 2.04 10.23
N LYS A 391 -5.10 0.84 10.75
CA LYS A 391 -5.54 0.57 12.12
C LYS A 391 -6.71 1.48 12.54
N ILE A 392 -7.80 1.37 11.79
CA ILE A 392 -8.99 2.20 11.96
C ILE A 392 -10.02 1.44 12.80
N PRO A 393 -10.37 1.94 14.00
CA PRO A 393 -11.39 1.31 14.83
C PRO A 393 -12.81 1.50 14.27
N PRO A 394 -13.76 0.64 14.69
CA PRO A 394 -15.16 0.79 14.32
C PRO A 394 -15.76 2.11 14.81
N GLY A 395 -16.77 2.61 14.11
CA GLY A 395 -17.48 3.85 14.40
C GLY A 395 -16.73 5.11 13.95
N ARG A 396 -15.49 4.99 13.45
CA ARG A 396 -14.76 6.12 12.86
C ARG A 396 -15.30 6.46 11.49
N ILE A 397 -15.39 7.75 11.21
CA ILE A 397 -15.75 8.29 9.91
C ILE A 397 -14.47 8.87 9.29
N LEU A 398 -14.08 8.30 8.16
CA LEU A 398 -12.98 8.74 7.31
C LEU A 398 -13.47 9.83 6.36
N GLU A 399 -12.60 10.78 6.07
CA GLU A 399 -12.85 11.88 5.13
C GLU A 399 -11.92 11.71 3.92
N VAL A 400 -12.49 11.83 2.73
CA VAL A 400 -11.78 11.88 1.44
C VAL A 400 -12.24 13.12 0.68
N PRO A 401 -11.37 13.81 -0.07
CA PRO A 401 -11.79 14.94 -0.90
C PRO A 401 -12.87 14.53 -1.91
N PHE A 402 -13.88 15.38 -2.10
CA PHE A 402 -14.85 15.28 -3.19
C PHE A 402 -14.40 16.19 -4.33
N PHE A 403 -14.28 15.64 -5.53
CA PHE A 403 -14.05 16.41 -6.76
C PHE A 403 -15.31 16.36 -7.60
N SER A 404 -15.85 17.51 -8.02
CA SER A 404 -17.05 17.56 -8.86
C SER A 404 -16.91 16.76 -10.15
N GLU A 405 -15.68 16.65 -10.65
CA GLU A 405 -15.28 15.97 -11.87
C GLU A 405 -14.93 14.50 -11.63
N PHE A 406 -14.88 14.02 -10.37
CA PHE A 406 -14.46 12.65 -10.09
C PHE A 406 -15.37 11.69 -10.83
N ARG A 407 -14.73 10.69 -11.43
CA ARG A 407 -15.45 9.67 -12.13
C ARG A 407 -15.88 8.55 -11.19
N ILE A 408 -14.88 7.85 -10.70
CA ILE A 408 -15.06 6.71 -9.84
C ILE A 408 -14.10 6.83 -8.67
N LEU A 409 -14.58 6.48 -7.48
CA LEU A 409 -13.72 6.19 -6.35
C LEU A 409 -13.78 4.68 -6.15
N CYS A 410 -12.65 4.00 -6.31
CA CYS A 410 -12.52 2.59 -5.97
C CYS A 410 -11.69 2.45 -4.69
N GLY A 411 -11.94 1.40 -3.93
CA GLY A 411 -11.17 1.13 -2.73
C GLY A 411 -11.26 -0.31 -2.29
N ALA A 412 -10.37 -0.66 -1.37
CA ALA A 412 -10.30 -1.99 -0.77
C ALA A 412 -9.77 -1.91 0.65
N GLY A 413 -9.99 -2.98 1.42
CA GLY A 413 -9.43 -3.11 2.76
C GLY A 413 -9.30 -4.53 3.24
N ILE A 414 -8.54 -4.70 4.33
CA ILE A 414 -8.36 -5.96 5.05
C ILE A 414 -8.68 -5.70 6.53
N ASP A 415 -9.52 -6.55 7.12
CA ASP A 415 -9.83 -6.50 8.56
C ASP A 415 -8.74 -7.19 9.41
N VAL A 416 -8.85 -7.09 10.73
CA VAL A 416 -7.91 -7.75 11.67
C VAL A 416 -7.91 -9.27 11.61
N GLN A 417 -8.94 -9.89 11.03
CA GLN A 417 -9.02 -11.34 10.84
C GLN A 417 -8.42 -11.77 9.49
N GLY A 418 -7.90 -10.82 8.70
CA GLY A 418 -7.37 -11.08 7.37
C GLY A 418 -8.45 -11.22 6.29
N LYS A 419 -9.71 -10.87 6.58
CA LYS A 419 -10.78 -10.90 5.59
C LYS A 419 -10.79 -9.62 4.77
N THR A 420 -11.10 -9.78 3.49
CA THR A 420 -10.97 -8.74 2.46
C THR A 420 -12.33 -8.11 2.14
N PHE A 421 -12.29 -6.88 1.64
CA PHE A 421 -13.45 -6.22 1.03
C PHE A 421 -13.00 -5.24 -0.03
N GLU A 422 -13.84 -5.03 -1.05
CA GLU A 422 -13.65 -4.01 -2.08
C GLU A 422 -14.92 -3.18 -2.21
N PHE A 423 -14.76 -1.96 -2.71
CA PHE A 423 -15.87 -1.07 -2.96
C PHE A 423 -15.62 -0.11 -4.11
N CYS A 424 -16.70 0.38 -4.69
CA CYS A 424 -16.72 1.43 -5.70
C CYS A 424 -17.84 2.41 -5.39
N LEU A 425 -17.56 3.70 -5.56
CA LEU A 425 -18.54 4.78 -5.46
C LEU A 425 -18.68 5.43 -6.83
N LEU A 426 -19.90 5.39 -7.36
CA LEU A 426 -20.29 6.01 -8.63
C LEU A 426 -21.18 7.22 -8.34
N GLY A 427 -20.84 8.37 -8.92
CA GLY A 427 -21.62 9.61 -8.78
C GLY A 427 -22.58 9.90 -9.93
N PHE A 428 -22.46 9.17 -11.04
CA PHE A 428 -23.31 9.29 -12.22
C PHE A 428 -23.22 8.02 -13.09
N ASP A 429 -24.06 7.97 -14.12
CA ASP A 429 -24.14 6.86 -15.06
C ASP A 429 -23.09 6.98 -16.18
N TYR A 430 -22.17 6.01 -16.28
CA TYR A 430 -21.02 6.01 -17.21
C TYR A 430 -21.32 5.51 -18.62
#